data_AF-A0A0G1M9I2-F1
#
_entry.id   AF-A0A0G1M9I2-F1
#
_cell.length_a   1.000
_cell.length_b   1.000
_cell.length_c   1.000
_cell.angle_alpha   90.00
_cell.angle_beta   90.00
_cell.angle_gamma   90.00
#
_symmetry.space_group_name_H-M   'P 1'
#
loop_
_entity.id
_entity.type
_entity.pdbx_description
1 polymer ?
#
loop_
_entity_poly.entity_id
_entity_poly.type
_entity_poly.pdbx_seq_one_letter_code
_entity_poly.pdbx_strand_id
1 'polypeptide(L)'
;MVKKKDKSSVQSKKEASRFDISQETKNSIWGISAFILAIISVLSFVGKAGWAGEGFDLIARSLFGWGFFIIPIAFVLLGVSFLKSISRNIYSSAVLGTLLFIMAILAVFYIFGKTDFDGRLVQGGYLGIILGFPLLESVGFSASLIILLAAIFIALLVTLNVPIYKLISKENKEEFASRGMVDHVVVKKGNETVTQDDKKTAQEAKPVATVASKQAKPEITDKEFVIKNTKSGNWALPPVELLHSDQEEPTTGDINASANIIKRTLSNFGIDVE
;
A
#
# COMPACT_ATOMS: atom_id res chain seq x y z
N MET A 1 58.44 -6.44 1.33
CA MET A 1 57.08 -6.81 1.80
C MET A 1 56.13 -6.91 0.61
N VAL A 2 54.95 -7.50 0.82
CA VAL A 2 54.01 -8.01 -0.21
C VAL A 2 53.56 -6.95 -1.23
N LYS A 3 53.53 -7.31 -2.53
CA LYS A 3 52.89 -6.51 -3.59
C LYS A 3 51.36 -6.47 -3.35
N LYS A 4 50.80 -5.27 -3.19
CA LYS A 4 49.34 -5.06 -3.12
C LYS A 4 48.75 -5.42 -4.50
N LYS A 5 47.97 -6.51 -4.57
CA LYS A 5 47.41 -7.04 -5.81
C LYS A 5 45.96 -6.58 -5.94
N ASP A 6 45.69 -5.70 -6.89
CA ASP A 6 44.32 -5.29 -7.21
C ASP A 6 43.48 -6.52 -7.58
N LYS A 7 42.33 -6.64 -6.91
CA LYS A 7 41.26 -7.56 -7.33
C LYS A 7 40.22 -6.73 -8.05
N SER A 8 40.11 -7.00 -9.35
CA SER A 8 39.15 -6.39 -10.25
C SER A 8 37.73 -6.40 -9.67
N SER A 9 37.05 -5.27 -9.82
CA SER A 9 35.60 -5.19 -9.64
C SER A 9 34.92 -6.11 -10.66
N VAL A 10 34.35 -7.22 -10.18
CA VAL A 10 33.49 -8.06 -11.01
C VAL A 10 32.18 -7.32 -11.23
N GLN A 11 32.17 -6.42 -12.21
CA GLN A 11 30.93 -5.88 -12.76
C GLN A 11 30.16 -7.05 -13.38
N SER A 12 29.20 -7.58 -12.62
CA SER A 12 28.18 -8.48 -13.14
C SER A 12 27.49 -7.76 -14.29
N LYS A 13 27.81 -8.16 -15.52
CA LYS A 13 27.26 -7.61 -16.76
C LYS A 13 25.81 -8.08 -16.87
N LYS A 14 24.95 -7.42 -16.11
CA LYS A 14 23.52 -7.72 -15.99
C LYS A 14 22.91 -7.73 -17.39
N GLU A 15 22.53 -8.91 -17.86
CA GLU A 15 22.04 -9.06 -19.23
C GLU A 15 20.74 -8.25 -19.40
N ALA A 16 20.76 -7.32 -20.35
CA ALA A 16 19.59 -6.53 -20.70
C ALA A 16 18.58 -7.43 -21.42
N SER A 17 17.69 -8.05 -20.62
CA SER A 17 16.56 -8.82 -21.15
C SER A 17 15.79 -7.99 -22.16
N ARG A 18 15.59 -8.51 -23.37
CA ARG A 18 15.00 -7.78 -24.50
C ARG A 18 13.49 -7.52 -24.39
N PHE A 19 12.91 -7.77 -23.21
CA PHE A 19 11.51 -7.53 -22.88
C PHE A 19 11.40 -6.78 -21.54
N ASP A 20 11.88 -5.54 -21.49
CA ASP A 20 11.67 -4.70 -20.31
C ASP A 20 10.28 -4.06 -20.30
N ILE A 21 9.28 -4.92 -20.07
CA ILE A 21 7.89 -4.56 -19.86
C ILE A 21 7.77 -3.74 -18.55
N SER A 22 6.92 -2.71 -18.49
CA SER A 22 6.77 -1.90 -17.28
C SER A 22 6.37 -2.74 -16.06
N GLN A 23 6.78 -2.30 -14.86
CA GLN A 23 6.39 -2.96 -13.60
C GLN A 23 4.86 -3.05 -13.46
N GLU A 24 4.14 -2.05 -13.97
CA GLU A 24 2.68 -1.94 -13.92
C GLU A 24 2.01 -2.99 -14.81
N THR A 25 2.52 -3.20 -16.03
CA THR A 25 2.04 -4.27 -16.91
C THR A 25 2.42 -5.65 -16.37
N LYS A 26 3.60 -5.82 -15.76
CA LYS A 26 3.99 -7.06 -15.05
C LYS A 26 3.01 -7.34 -13.88
N ASN A 27 2.64 -6.33 -13.09
CA ASN A 27 1.64 -6.42 -12.01
C ASN A 27 0.28 -6.86 -12.55
N SER A 28 -0.20 -6.23 -13.64
CA SER A 28 -1.47 -6.57 -14.29
C SER A 28 -1.50 -8.00 -14.83
N ILE A 29 -0.42 -8.46 -15.49
CA ILE A 29 -0.31 -9.84 -15.99
C ILE A 29 -0.45 -10.84 -14.83
N TRP A 30 0.32 -10.66 -13.75
CA TRP A 30 0.22 -11.53 -12.57
C TRP A 30 -1.16 -11.53 -11.92
N GLY A 31 -1.81 -10.36 -11.85
CA GLY A 31 -3.16 -10.24 -11.30
C GLY A 31 -4.21 -10.95 -12.14
N ILE A 32 -4.20 -10.75 -13.46
CA ILE A 32 -5.08 -11.45 -14.41
C ILE A 32 -4.85 -12.95 -14.36
N SER A 33 -3.59 -13.42 -14.31
CA SER A 33 -3.25 -14.82 -14.15
C SER A 33 -3.82 -15.42 -12.85
N ALA A 34 -3.78 -14.67 -11.73
CA ALA A 34 -4.38 -15.12 -10.48
C ALA A 34 -5.92 -15.24 -10.58
N PHE A 35 -6.62 -14.30 -11.22
CA PHE A 35 -8.07 -14.44 -11.46
C PHE A 35 -8.41 -15.64 -12.36
N ILE A 36 -7.61 -15.90 -13.40
CA ILE A 36 -7.78 -17.10 -14.25
C ILE A 36 -7.58 -18.38 -13.43
N LEU A 37 -6.56 -18.43 -12.56
CA LEU A 37 -6.34 -19.57 -11.66
C LEU A 37 -7.48 -19.74 -10.63
N ALA A 38 -8.09 -18.67 -10.14
CA ALA A 38 -9.28 -18.74 -9.29
C ALA A 38 -10.46 -19.40 -10.02
N ILE A 39 -10.74 -18.98 -11.26
CA ILE A 39 -11.80 -19.55 -12.09
C ILE A 39 -11.53 -21.04 -12.38
N ILE A 40 -10.29 -21.38 -12.79
CA ILE A 40 -9.88 -22.77 -13.02
C ILE A 40 -10.01 -23.62 -11.75
N SER A 41 -9.67 -23.08 -10.57
CA SER A 41 -9.85 -23.78 -9.29
C SER A 41 -11.34 -24.09 -9.03
N VAL A 42 -12.25 -23.16 -9.28
CA VAL A 42 -13.70 -23.41 -9.16
C VAL A 42 -14.17 -24.46 -10.17
N LEU A 43 -13.73 -24.40 -11.43
CA LEU A 43 -14.09 -25.41 -12.43
C LEU A 43 -13.52 -26.79 -12.10
N SER A 44 -12.32 -26.87 -11.52
CA SER A 44 -11.72 -28.09 -10.99
C SER A 44 -12.58 -28.71 -9.89
N PHE A 45 -12.93 -27.93 -8.86
CA PHE A 45 -13.70 -28.43 -7.72
C PHE A 45 -15.16 -28.82 -8.05
N VAL A 46 -15.66 -28.36 -9.20
CA VAL A 46 -16.98 -28.70 -9.77
C VAL A 46 -16.87 -29.85 -10.80
N GLY A 47 -15.68 -30.42 -11.02
CA GLY A 47 -15.45 -31.55 -11.95
C GLY A 47 -15.54 -31.18 -13.43
N LYS A 48 -15.33 -29.90 -13.78
CA LYS A 48 -15.49 -29.36 -15.14
C LYS A 48 -14.20 -28.89 -15.82
N ALA A 49 -13.05 -28.94 -15.15
CA ALA A 49 -11.74 -28.61 -15.74
C ALA A 49 -10.99 -29.82 -16.33
N GLY A 50 -11.63 -30.99 -16.42
CA GLY A 50 -11.05 -32.23 -16.98
C GLY A 50 -9.85 -32.76 -16.20
N TRP A 51 -9.05 -33.63 -16.82
CA TRP A 51 -7.96 -34.39 -16.16
C TRP A 51 -6.98 -33.55 -15.32
N ALA A 52 -6.55 -32.39 -15.84
CA ALA A 52 -5.67 -31.47 -15.11
C ALA A 52 -6.38 -30.82 -13.90
N GLY A 53 -7.69 -30.58 -14.03
CA GLY A 53 -8.54 -30.12 -12.93
C GLY A 53 -8.80 -31.19 -11.88
N GLU A 54 -8.96 -32.45 -12.27
CA GLU A 54 -9.11 -33.59 -11.34
C GLU A 54 -7.81 -33.82 -10.55
N GLY A 55 -6.66 -33.77 -11.22
CA GLY A 55 -5.35 -33.81 -10.55
C GLY A 55 -5.15 -32.65 -9.57
N PHE A 56 -5.59 -31.44 -9.92
CA PHE A 56 -5.56 -30.29 -9.01
C PHE A 56 -6.51 -30.45 -7.81
N ASP A 57 -7.73 -30.95 -8.02
CA ASP A 57 -8.72 -31.20 -6.96
C ASP A 57 -8.21 -32.22 -5.93
N LEU A 58 -7.62 -33.33 -6.40
CA LEU A 58 -6.99 -34.34 -5.54
C LEU A 58 -5.85 -33.77 -4.70
N ILE A 59 -4.94 -33.00 -5.30
CA ILE A 59 -3.83 -32.35 -4.60
C ILE A 59 -4.34 -31.29 -3.60
N ALA A 60 -5.34 -30.50 -4.00
CA ALA A 60 -5.97 -29.49 -3.15
C ALA A 60 -6.64 -30.11 -1.92
N ARG A 61 -7.48 -31.14 -2.10
CA ARG A 61 -8.14 -31.83 -0.98
C ARG A 61 -7.15 -32.53 -0.06
N SER A 62 -6.03 -33.05 -0.59
CA SER A 62 -4.96 -33.62 0.23
C SER A 62 -4.24 -32.55 1.08
N LEU A 63 -3.77 -31.46 0.47
CA LEU A 63 -2.98 -30.44 1.17
C LEU A 63 -3.81 -29.53 2.10
N PHE A 64 -5.08 -29.26 1.76
CA PHE A 64 -5.95 -28.29 2.42
C PHE A 64 -7.14 -28.94 3.17
N GLY A 65 -7.36 -30.25 3.03
CA GLY A 65 -8.50 -30.94 3.63
C GLY A 65 -9.84 -30.36 3.18
N TRP A 66 -10.78 -30.22 4.11
CA TRP A 66 -12.04 -29.47 3.89
C TRP A 66 -11.81 -28.00 3.53
N GLY A 67 -10.66 -27.42 3.89
CA GLY A 67 -10.30 -26.04 3.57
C GLY A 67 -10.02 -25.74 2.09
N PHE A 68 -10.08 -26.72 1.18
CA PHE A 68 -9.78 -26.54 -0.26
C PHE A 68 -10.51 -25.35 -0.92
N PHE A 69 -11.73 -25.00 -0.46
CA PHE A 69 -12.49 -23.86 -0.96
C PHE A 69 -11.81 -22.49 -0.73
N ILE A 70 -10.80 -22.40 0.16
CA ILE A 70 -10.05 -21.15 0.37
C ILE A 70 -9.16 -20.79 -0.83
N ILE A 71 -8.80 -21.77 -1.66
CA ILE A 71 -7.85 -21.60 -2.78
C ILE A 71 -8.34 -20.56 -3.82
N PRO A 72 -9.54 -20.64 -4.40
CA PRO A 72 -10.04 -19.60 -5.31
C PRO A 72 -10.20 -18.24 -4.63
N ILE A 73 -10.57 -18.21 -3.35
CA ILE A 73 -10.66 -16.95 -2.56
C ILE A 73 -9.27 -16.32 -2.42
N ALA A 74 -8.25 -17.12 -2.12
CA ALA A 74 -6.87 -16.67 -2.00
C ALA A 74 -6.29 -16.22 -3.35
N PHE A 75 -6.62 -16.88 -4.47
CA PHE A 75 -6.25 -16.43 -5.81
C PHE A 75 -6.93 -15.11 -6.19
N VAL A 76 -8.21 -14.91 -5.87
CA VAL A 76 -8.91 -13.61 -6.03
C VAL A 76 -8.24 -12.52 -5.20
N LEU A 77 -7.93 -12.80 -3.95
CA LEU A 77 -7.29 -11.89 -3.00
C LEU A 77 -5.86 -11.50 -3.42
N LEU A 78 -5.10 -12.45 -3.97
CA LEU A 78 -3.80 -12.22 -4.62
C LEU A 78 -3.95 -11.36 -5.90
N GLY A 79 -4.94 -11.67 -6.74
CA GLY A 79 -5.23 -10.92 -7.97
C GLY A 79 -5.58 -9.46 -7.72
N VAL A 80 -6.44 -9.19 -6.74
CA VAL A 80 -6.77 -7.83 -6.25
C VAL A 80 -5.53 -7.13 -5.71
N SER A 81 -4.67 -7.82 -4.97
CA SER A 81 -3.41 -7.23 -4.46
C SER A 81 -2.48 -6.79 -5.59
N PHE A 82 -2.26 -7.65 -6.60
CA PHE A 82 -1.41 -7.31 -7.75
C PHE A 82 -1.99 -6.16 -8.60
N LEU A 83 -3.30 -6.15 -8.89
CA LEU A 83 -3.94 -5.03 -9.58
C LEU A 83 -3.84 -3.71 -8.80
N LYS A 84 -3.93 -3.76 -7.47
CA LYS A 84 -3.76 -2.58 -6.61
C LYS A 84 -2.31 -2.10 -6.49
N SER A 85 -1.35 -2.92 -6.91
CA SER A 85 0.10 -2.70 -6.73
C SER A 85 0.76 -1.83 -7.81
N ILE A 86 0.01 -1.26 -8.76
CA ILE A 86 0.45 -0.54 -9.98
C ILE A 86 1.90 -0.04 -9.95
N SER A 87 2.25 0.93 -9.09
CA SER A 87 3.56 1.61 -9.10
C SER A 87 4.61 1.10 -8.11
N ARG A 88 4.35 0.02 -7.35
CA ARG A 88 5.26 -0.49 -6.31
C ARG A 88 5.49 -2.00 -6.43
N ASN A 89 6.68 -2.45 -6.04
CA ASN A 89 7.09 -3.85 -6.15
C ASN A 89 6.59 -4.68 -4.95
N ILE A 90 5.26 -4.85 -4.81
CA ILE A 90 4.62 -5.46 -3.63
C ILE A 90 4.56 -7.00 -3.73
N TYR A 91 4.96 -7.61 -4.86
CA TYR A 91 4.83 -9.06 -5.13
C TYR A 91 5.14 -9.96 -3.92
N SER A 92 6.31 -9.80 -3.30
CA SER A 92 6.74 -10.63 -2.18
C SER A 92 5.83 -10.49 -0.95
N SER A 93 5.39 -9.27 -0.62
CA SER A 93 4.47 -9.02 0.49
C SER A 93 3.08 -9.56 0.22
N ALA A 94 2.58 -9.41 -1.01
CA ALA A 94 1.30 -9.94 -1.45
C ALA A 94 1.26 -11.48 -1.38
N VAL A 95 2.30 -12.16 -1.88
CA VAL A 95 2.43 -13.62 -1.85
C VAL A 95 2.61 -14.14 -0.43
N LEU A 96 3.50 -13.54 0.38
CA LEU A 96 3.71 -13.94 1.77
C LEU A 96 2.46 -13.73 2.64
N GLY A 97 1.76 -12.61 2.45
CA GLY A 97 0.48 -12.35 3.10
C GLY A 97 -0.58 -13.38 2.71
N THR A 98 -0.71 -13.69 1.42
CA THR A 98 -1.68 -14.69 0.94
C THR A 98 -1.37 -16.09 1.50
N LEU A 99 -0.09 -16.48 1.52
CA LEU A 99 0.35 -17.75 2.08
C LEU A 99 0.08 -17.83 3.59
N LEU A 100 0.36 -16.76 4.33
CA LEU A 100 0.06 -16.69 5.77
C LEU A 100 -1.44 -16.73 6.05
N PHE A 101 -2.25 -16.07 5.22
CA PHE A 101 -3.72 -16.08 5.29
C PHE A 101 -4.28 -17.49 5.08
N ILE A 102 -3.79 -18.20 4.05
CA ILE A 102 -4.10 -19.61 3.81
C ILE A 102 -3.73 -20.46 5.03
N MET A 103 -2.48 -20.39 5.50
CA MET A 103 -2.01 -21.22 6.61
C MET A 103 -2.77 -20.94 7.92
N ALA A 104 -3.11 -19.69 8.19
CA ALA A 104 -3.86 -19.33 9.40
C ALA A 104 -5.31 -19.85 9.36
N ILE A 105 -6.00 -19.79 8.21
CA ILE A 105 -7.35 -20.33 8.05
C ILE A 105 -7.35 -21.87 8.14
N LEU A 106 -6.37 -22.53 7.53
CA LEU A 106 -6.22 -23.99 7.62
C LEU A 106 -5.89 -24.45 9.05
N ALA A 107 -5.11 -23.67 9.79
CA ALA A 107 -4.86 -23.90 11.22
C ALA A 107 -6.13 -23.72 12.07
N VAL A 108 -7.03 -22.78 11.73
CA VAL A 108 -8.35 -22.68 12.37
C VAL A 108 -9.16 -23.96 12.12
N PHE A 109 -9.21 -24.47 10.88
CA PHE A 109 -9.90 -25.74 10.61
C PHE A 109 -9.25 -26.96 11.29
N TYR A 110 -7.92 -26.98 11.44
CA TYR A 110 -7.24 -28.01 12.24
C TYR A 110 -7.66 -27.97 13.72
N ILE A 111 -7.78 -26.76 14.30
CA ILE A 111 -8.13 -26.56 15.71
C ILE A 111 -9.61 -26.80 16.00
N PHE A 112 -10.52 -26.42 15.08
CA PHE A 112 -11.94 -26.80 15.10
C PHE A 112 -12.20 -28.26 14.74
N GLY A 113 -11.18 -28.99 14.25
CA GLY A 113 -11.26 -30.43 14.02
C GLY A 113 -11.69 -31.20 15.26
N LYS A 114 -12.25 -32.40 15.01
CA LYS A 114 -12.54 -33.39 16.07
C LYS A 114 -11.28 -33.64 16.92
N THR A 115 -11.46 -34.12 18.15
CA THR A 115 -10.36 -34.37 19.10
C THR A 115 -9.20 -35.17 18.50
N ASP A 116 -9.54 -36.15 17.66
CA ASP A 116 -8.63 -37.17 17.13
C ASP A 116 -7.82 -36.63 15.95
N PHE A 117 -6.53 -36.97 15.90
CA PHE A 117 -5.57 -36.40 14.95
C PHE A 117 -6.01 -36.52 13.48
N ASP A 118 -6.52 -37.68 13.07
CA ASP A 118 -7.01 -37.92 11.71
C ASP A 118 -8.23 -37.03 11.37
N GLY A 119 -9.09 -36.78 12.35
CA GLY A 119 -10.23 -35.87 12.22
C GLY A 119 -9.79 -34.41 12.01
N ARG A 120 -8.66 -34.00 12.62
CA ARG A 120 -8.05 -32.69 12.39
C ARG A 120 -7.33 -32.60 11.04
N LEU A 121 -6.62 -33.67 10.63
CA LEU A 121 -5.97 -33.77 9.33
C LEU A 121 -6.98 -33.66 8.17
N VAL A 122 -8.12 -34.34 8.25
CA VAL A 122 -9.17 -34.25 7.20
C VAL A 122 -9.77 -32.84 7.09
N GLN A 123 -9.85 -32.08 8.19
CA GLN A 123 -10.42 -30.72 8.17
C GLN A 123 -9.42 -29.64 7.77
N GLY A 124 -8.23 -29.60 8.39
CA GLY A 124 -7.20 -28.59 8.13
C GLY A 124 -6.18 -28.94 7.03
N GLY A 125 -6.15 -30.19 6.57
CA GLY A 125 -5.12 -30.70 5.65
C GLY A 125 -3.72 -30.73 6.26
N TYR A 126 -2.74 -31.17 5.47
CA TYR A 126 -1.33 -31.17 5.88
C TYR A 126 -0.80 -29.75 6.20
N LEU A 127 -1.29 -28.72 5.49
CA LEU A 127 -0.88 -27.33 5.73
C LEU A 127 -1.44 -26.77 7.05
N GLY A 128 -2.64 -27.18 7.47
CA GLY A 128 -3.24 -26.76 8.74
C GLY A 128 -2.47 -27.24 9.97
N ILE A 129 -1.84 -28.42 9.89
CA ILE A 129 -0.99 -28.97 10.98
C ILE A 129 0.16 -28.02 11.32
N ILE A 130 0.80 -27.40 10.31
CA ILE A 130 2.06 -26.65 10.46
C ILE A 130 1.96 -25.51 11.47
N LEU A 131 0.81 -24.82 11.54
CA LEU A 131 0.52 -23.82 12.57
C LEU A 131 -0.48 -24.32 13.62
N GLY A 132 -1.45 -25.15 13.24
CA GLY A 132 -2.52 -25.60 14.13
C GLY A 132 -2.02 -26.46 15.29
N PHE A 133 -1.14 -27.43 15.02
CA PHE A 133 -0.60 -28.32 16.06
C PHE A 133 0.25 -27.57 17.10
N PRO A 134 1.31 -26.82 16.76
CA PRO A 134 2.14 -26.16 17.77
C PRO A 134 1.40 -25.08 18.56
N LEU A 135 0.41 -24.38 17.97
CA LEU A 135 -0.39 -23.40 18.69
C LEU A 135 -1.39 -24.05 19.65
N LEU A 136 -2.03 -25.15 19.24
CA LEU A 136 -2.97 -25.89 20.09
C LEU A 136 -2.26 -26.46 21.33
N GLU A 137 -1.12 -27.11 21.14
CA GLU A 137 -0.41 -27.80 22.22
C GLU A 137 0.39 -26.84 23.12
N SER A 138 0.85 -25.69 22.61
CA SER A 138 1.59 -24.71 23.43
C SER A 138 0.71 -23.74 24.23
N VAL A 139 -0.51 -23.45 23.76
CA VAL A 139 -1.36 -22.37 24.32
C VAL A 139 -2.82 -22.75 24.52
N GLY A 140 -3.26 -23.92 24.05
CA GLY A 140 -4.65 -24.39 24.17
C GLY A 140 -5.63 -23.72 23.20
N PHE A 141 -6.81 -24.32 23.07
CA PHE A 141 -7.85 -23.95 22.08
C PHE A 141 -8.21 -22.45 22.08
N SER A 142 -8.53 -21.87 23.24
CA SER A 142 -9.05 -20.51 23.32
C SER A 142 -8.00 -19.45 22.92
N ALA A 143 -6.75 -19.62 23.35
CA ALA A 143 -5.68 -18.66 23.05
C ALA A 143 -5.15 -18.82 21.62
N SER A 144 -5.01 -20.06 21.14
CA SER A 144 -4.64 -20.33 19.75
C SER A 144 -5.66 -19.77 18.74
N LEU A 145 -6.96 -19.85 19.04
CA LEU A 145 -8.02 -19.23 18.23
C LEU A 145 -7.87 -17.71 18.16
N ILE A 146 -7.58 -17.03 19.28
CA ILE A 146 -7.34 -15.57 19.32
C ILE A 146 -6.10 -15.21 18.50
N ILE A 147 -5.00 -15.97 18.65
CA ILE A 147 -3.75 -15.76 17.91
C ILE A 147 -3.97 -15.94 16.39
N LEU A 148 -4.68 -16.99 15.98
CA LEU A 148 -4.97 -17.24 14.57
C LEU A 148 -5.92 -16.19 13.98
N LEU A 149 -6.93 -15.74 14.72
CA LEU A 149 -7.82 -14.66 14.29
C LEU A 149 -7.03 -13.36 14.05
N ALA A 150 -6.13 -13.00 14.96
CA ALA A 150 -5.21 -11.88 14.78
C ALA A 150 -4.27 -12.08 13.57
N ALA A 151 -3.74 -13.29 13.39
CA ALA A 151 -2.88 -13.63 12.24
C ALA A 151 -3.62 -13.50 10.89
N ILE A 152 -4.90 -13.87 10.82
CA ILE A 152 -5.75 -13.69 9.63
C ILE A 152 -5.90 -12.21 9.27
N PHE A 153 -6.17 -11.34 10.26
CA PHE A 153 -6.24 -9.89 10.03
C PHE A 153 -4.89 -9.30 9.62
N ILE A 154 -3.79 -9.70 10.26
CA ILE A 154 -2.43 -9.26 9.90
C ILE A 154 -2.10 -9.70 8.47
N ALA A 155 -2.40 -10.95 8.11
CA ALA A 155 -2.15 -11.49 6.77
C ALA A 155 -2.95 -10.75 5.68
N LEU A 156 -4.22 -10.42 5.95
CA LEU A 156 -5.05 -9.61 5.05
C LEU A 156 -4.47 -8.20 4.84
N LEU A 157 -4.02 -7.54 5.91
CA LEU A 157 -3.38 -6.22 5.87
C LEU A 157 -2.06 -6.25 5.08
N VAL A 158 -1.20 -7.24 5.34
CA VAL A 158 0.06 -7.46 4.62
C VAL A 158 -0.20 -7.75 3.13
N THR A 159 -1.21 -8.55 2.81
CA THR A 159 -1.53 -8.89 1.42
C THR A 159 -2.02 -7.68 0.63
N LEU A 160 -3.02 -6.96 1.15
CA LEU A 160 -3.58 -5.80 0.45
C LEU A 160 -2.66 -4.56 0.51
N ASN A 161 -1.66 -4.58 1.39
CA ASN A 161 -0.78 -3.45 1.73
C ASN A 161 -1.57 -2.17 2.04
N VAL A 162 -2.70 -2.32 2.73
CA VAL A 162 -3.61 -1.23 3.12
C VAL A 162 -3.39 -0.91 4.60
N PRO A 163 -3.10 0.35 4.97
CA PRO A 163 -3.00 0.73 6.38
C PRO A 163 -4.40 0.69 7.04
N ILE A 164 -4.44 0.20 8.28
CA ILE A 164 -5.67 -0.15 9.03
C ILE A 164 -6.74 0.95 8.99
N TYR A 165 -6.35 2.23 9.10
CA TYR A 165 -7.30 3.35 9.11
C TYR A 165 -8.15 3.45 7.82
N LYS A 166 -7.65 3.00 6.67
CA LYS A 166 -8.42 2.98 5.40
C LYS A 166 -9.46 1.85 5.31
N LEU A 167 -9.39 0.86 6.19
CA LEU A 167 -10.42 -0.20 6.32
C LEU A 167 -11.48 0.15 7.37
N ILE A 168 -11.16 1.06 8.31
CA ILE A 168 -12.04 1.46 9.41
C ILE A 168 -12.79 2.77 9.09
N SER A 169 -12.18 3.73 8.38
CA SER A 169 -12.88 4.98 8.05
C SER A 169 -14.04 4.74 7.08
N LYS A 170 -15.24 5.12 7.50
CA LYS A 170 -16.52 4.76 6.89
C LYS A 170 -16.77 5.41 5.53
N GLU A 171 -16.08 6.52 5.24
CA GLU A 171 -16.25 7.34 4.02
C GLU A 171 -15.79 6.60 2.75
N ASN A 172 -14.81 5.71 2.82
CA ASN A 172 -14.20 5.08 1.64
C ASN A 172 -14.86 3.75 1.21
N LYS A 173 -16.09 3.47 1.68
CA LYS A 173 -16.86 2.31 1.20
C LYS A 173 -17.39 2.49 -0.22
N GLU A 174 -17.67 3.72 -0.65
CA GLU A 174 -18.19 4.00 -2.00
C GLU A 174 -17.07 3.98 -3.05
N GLU A 175 -15.87 4.49 -2.71
CA GLU A 175 -14.70 4.45 -3.61
C GLU A 175 -14.30 3.02 -4.04
N PHE A 176 -14.53 2.03 -3.16
CA PHE A 176 -14.24 0.62 -3.46
C PHE A 176 -15.27 -0.03 -4.41
N ALA A 177 -16.45 0.56 -4.58
CA ALA A 177 -17.49 0.10 -5.52
C ALA A 177 -17.44 0.88 -6.85
N SER A 178 -17.20 2.18 -6.79
CA SER A 178 -17.35 3.10 -7.94
C SER A 178 -16.13 3.20 -8.87
N ARG A 179 -15.02 2.51 -8.56
CA ARG A 179 -13.78 2.54 -9.39
C ARG A 179 -13.77 1.53 -10.56
N GLY A 180 -14.87 0.82 -10.81
CA GLY A 180 -15.10 0.11 -12.06
C GLY A 180 -15.89 0.98 -13.04
N MET A 181 -15.34 1.22 -14.23
CA MET A 181 -15.91 2.06 -15.31
C MET A 181 -15.96 3.58 -15.05
N VAL A 182 -14.78 4.23 -15.06
CA VAL A 182 -14.66 5.54 -15.73
C VAL A 182 -13.44 5.50 -16.64
N ASP A 183 -13.67 5.30 -17.94
CA ASP A 183 -12.60 5.23 -18.93
C ASP A 183 -12.23 6.65 -19.39
N HIS A 184 -11.12 7.19 -18.89
CA HIS A 184 -10.67 8.54 -19.17
C HIS A 184 -9.97 8.62 -20.55
N VAL A 185 -10.72 8.40 -21.62
CA VAL A 185 -10.23 8.46 -23.02
C VAL A 185 -9.97 9.91 -23.44
N VAL A 186 -8.89 10.50 -22.91
CA VAL A 186 -8.45 11.86 -23.24
C VAL A 186 -7.76 11.86 -24.60
N VAL A 187 -8.55 12.02 -25.67
CA VAL A 187 -8.05 12.28 -27.03
C VAL A 187 -7.46 13.70 -27.10
N LYS A 188 -6.23 13.87 -26.61
CA LYS A 188 -5.44 15.09 -26.86
C LYS A 188 -4.88 15.07 -28.28
N LYS A 189 -5.60 15.69 -29.21
CA LYS A 189 -5.18 15.90 -30.59
C LYS A 189 -4.52 17.27 -30.76
N GLY A 190 -3.21 17.27 -30.97
CA GLY A 190 -2.43 18.44 -31.40
C GLY A 190 -1.80 19.28 -30.29
N ASN A 191 -0.66 19.89 -30.65
CA ASN A 191 0.08 21.04 -30.11
C ASN A 191 -0.27 21.59 -28.71
N GLU A 192 0.70 21.94 -27.85
CA GLU A 192 2.09 22.39 -28.13
C GLU A 192 3.03 22.13 -26.94
N THR A 193 4.33 22.43 -27.10
CA THR A 193 5.41 22.19 -26.11
C THR A 193 6.24 23.42 -25.82
N VAL A 194 6.54 23.69 -24.53
CA VAL A 194 7.79 24.29 -23.96
C VAL A 194 7.59 24.30 -22.41
N THR A 195 8.46 23.72 -21.56
CA THR A 195 9.71 24.25 -20.93
C THR A 195 9.50 25.58 -20.15
N GLN A 196 10.14 25.92 -19.02
CA GLN A 196 11.38 25.44 -18.37
C GLN A 196 11.52 25.94 -16.90
N ASP A 197 12.13 25.15 -15.99
CA ASP A 197 12.83 25.44 -14.69
C ASP A 197 12.21 26.50 -13.68
N ASP A 198 12.71 26.81 -12.45
CA ASP A 198 13.79 26.32 -11.58
C ASP A 198 13.59 26.73 -10.07
N LYS A 199 14.44 26.20 -9.14
CA LYS A 199 14.95 26.77 -7.85
C LYS A 199 13.97 27.28 -6.73
N LYS A 200 14.02 26.80 -5.47
CA LYS A 200 14.93 27.08 -4.29
C LYS A 200 14.54 28.33 -3.44
N THR A 201 14.89 28.56 -2.15
CA THR A 201 15.27 27.75 -0.95
C THR A 201 15.51 28.68 0.29
N ALA A 202 14.99 28.35 1.50
CA ALA A 202 15.44 28.81 2.85
C ALA A 202 15.23 30.33 3.22
N GLN A 203 15.37 30.88 4.46
CA GLN A 203 15.45 30.34 5.85
C GLN A 203 15.10 31.37 6.98
N GLU A 204 15.22 30.93 8.25
CA GLU A 204 15.10 31.58 9.58
C GLU A 204 15.99 32.85 9.85
N ALA A 205 15.89 33.67 10.93
CA ALA A 205 14.87 34.05 11.96
C ALA A 205 15.48 34.95 13.11
N LYS A 206 14.64 35.57 13.99
CA LYS A 206 14.94 35.88 15.44
C LYS A 206 16.06 36.93 15.75
N PRO A 207 16.47 37.31 17.02
CA PRO A 207 16.19 36.83 18.43
C PRO A 207 15.00 37.54 19.16
N VAL A 208 14.88 37.89 20.48
CA VAL A 208 15.77 37.98 21.69
C VAL A 208 15.10 37.49 23.03
N ALA A 209 15.09 38.25 24.15
CA ALA A 209 14.89 37.74 25.54
C ALA A 209 14.40 38.78 26.60
N THR A 210 14.00 38.32 27.81
CA THR A 210 14.54 38.74 29.15
C THR A 210 13.89 38.02 30.39
N VAL A 211 14.70 37.19 31.09
CA VAL A 211 14.81 36.89 32.55
C VAL A 211 13.66 36.31 33.45
N ALA A 212 13.84 35.02 33.82
CA ALA A 212 13.75 34.30 35.13
C ALA A 212 12.64 34.47 36.23
N SER A 213 12.13 33.31 36.73
CA SER A 213 12.06 32.94 38.18
C SER A 213 11.81 31.41 38.41
N LYS A 214 11.59 30.96 39.67
CA LYS A 214 12.04 29.67 40.24
C LYS A 214 10.93 28.69 40.72
N GLN A 215 11.16 27.37 40.54
CA GLN A 215 10.61 26.18 41.27
C GLN A 215 9.08 25.89 41.34
N ALA A 216 8.63 24.79 40.70
CA ALA A 216 7.79 23.70 41.28
C ALA A 216 7.49 22.57 40.23
N LYS A 217 7.09 21.37 40.68
CA LYS A 217 6.62 20.19 39.88
C LYS A 217 5.67 19.38 40.81
N PRO A 218 4.48 18.84 40.39
CA PRO A 218 4.37 17.84 39.33
C PRO A 218 3.18 17.82 38.35
N GLU A 219 3.48 17.19 37.20
CA GLU A 219 2.66 16.29 36.36
C GLU A 219 1.19 16.61 36.03
N ILE A 220 0.99 17.07 34.79
CA ILE A 220 0.06 16.44 33.82
C ILE A 220 0.83 16.33 32.47
N THR A 221 0.25 15.59 31.52
CA THR A 221 0.42 15.73 30.05
C THR A 221 1.41 14.79 29.35
N ASP A 222 0.81 13.89 28.56
CA ASP A 222 1.19 13.32 27.26
C ASP A 222 2.65 13.03 26.89
N LYS A 223 2.90 11.79 26.46
CA LYS A 223 4.19 11.35 25.91
C LYS A 223 4.32 11.75 24.43
N GLU A 224 4.68 13.01 24.24
CA GLU A 224 4.99 13.67 22.98
C GLU A 224 6.15 12.99 22.20
N PHE A 225 6.30 13.34 20.92
CA PHE A 225 7.22 12.70 19.97
C PHE A 225 8.71 12.90 20.32
N VAL A 226 9.36 11.87 20.88
CA VAL A 226 10.80 11.92 21.22
C VAL A 226 11.68 11.71 19.97
N ILE A 227 12.04 12.80 19.29
CA ILE A 227 12.95 12.78 18.13
C ILE A 227 14.40 12.49 18.58
N LYS A 228 14.75 11.21 18.69
CA LYS A 228 16.12 10.76 18.95
C LYS A 228 17.00 10.84 17.69
N ASN A 229 17.44 12.05 17.32
CA ASN A 229 18.78 12.36 16.76
C ASN A 229 18.86 13.78 16.14
N THR A 230 18.90 14.81 16.97
CA THR A 230 19.44 16.13 16.57
C THR A 230 20.88 16.24 17.08
N LYS A 231 21.86 15.92 16.22
CA LYS A 231 23.27 16.24 16.55
C LYS A 231 23.44 17.76 16.55
N SER A 232 23.89 18.31 17.68
CA SER A 232 24.26 19.73 17.80
C SER A 232 25.54 20.02 17.00
N GLY A 233 25.42 20.13 15.68
CA GLY A 233 26.41 20.83 14.87
C GLY A 233 26.30 22.34 15.09
N ASN A 234 27.36 23.09 14.74
CA ASN A 234 27.38 24.55 14.86
C ASN A 234 26.48 25.20 13.80
N TRP A 235 25.17 25.22 14.04
CA TRP A 235 24.21 25.93 13.21
C TRP A 235 24.32 27.43 13.46
N ALA A 236 24.97 28.13 12.54
CA ALA A 236 24.96 29.59 12.49
C ALA A 236 23.71 30.06 11.75
N LEU A 237 23.05 31.09 12.29
CA LEU A 237 21.91 31.74 11.66
C LEU A 237 22.34 32.37 10.31
N PRO A 238 21.67 32.06 9.18
CA PRO A 238 21.99 32.70 7.91
C PRO A 238 21.63 34.20 7.92
N PRO A 239 22.30 35.02 7.10
CA PRO A 239 22.00 36.45 7.01
C PRO A 239 20.67 36.70 6.29
N VAL A 240 19.97 37.77 6.69
CA VAL A 240 18.70 38.20 6.10
C VAL A 240 18.79 38.63 4.64
N GLU A 241 20.00 38.79 4.10
CA GLU A 241 20.27 39.04 2.67
C GLU A 241 19.85 37.87 1.75
N LEU A 242 19.55 36.68 2.32
CA LEU A 242 18.94 35.58 1.57
C LEU A 242 17.42 35.75 1.36
N LEU A 243 16.79 36.71 2.04
CA LEU A 243 15.37 37.00 1.87
C LEU A 243 15.22 38.07 0.78
N HIS A 244 14.58 37.70 -0.33
CA HIS A 244 14.10 38.67 -1.30
C HIS A 244 12.97 39.49 -0.65
N SER A 245 13.06 40.82 -0.74
CA SER A 245 11.89 41.68 -0.52
C SER A 245 10.93 41.51 -1.69
N ASP A 246 9.66 41.26 -1.43
CA ASP A 246 8.63 41.29 -2.46
C ASP A 246 8.60 42.68 -3.12
N GLN A 247 8.93 42.71 -4.41
CA GLN A 247 8.81 43.87 -5.30
C GLN A 247 7.86 43.58 -6.47
N GLU A 248 6.94 42.63 -6.28
CA GLU A 248 5.76 42.52 -7.14
C GLU A 248 4.80 43.68 -6.83
N GLU A 249 5.01 44.82 -7.49
CA GLU A 249 3.93 45.80 -7.65
C GLU A 249 2.76 45.08 -8.31
N PRO A 250 1.54 45.15 -7.74
CA PRO A 250 0.39 44.44 -8.29
C PRO A 250 0.10 45.01 -9.68
N THR A 251 0.39 44.22 -10.72
CA THR A 251 0.00 44.53 -12.09
C THR A 251 -1.53 44.49 -12.15
N THR A 252 -2.14 45.66 -11.94
CA THR A 252 -3.50 45.91 -12.36
C THR A 252 -3.56 45.63 -13.85
N GLY A 253 -4.40 44.67 -14.24
CA GLY A 253 -4.67 44.38 -15.65
C GLY A 253 -5.38 45.56 -16.33
N ASP A 254 -5.97 45.34 -17.50
CA ASP A 254 -6.73 46.40 -18.16
C ASP A 254 -7.94 46.83 -17.30
N ILE A 255 -7.78 47.99 -16.64
CA ILE A 255 -8.77 48.62 -15.77
C ILE A 255 -10.02 49.00 -16.58
N ASN A 256 -9.86 49.39 -17.86
CA ASN A 256 -10.96 49.78 -18.73
C ASN A 256 -11.75 48.56 -19.20
N ALA A 257 -11.08 47.44 -19.52
CA ALA A 257 -11.76 46.17 -19.80
C ALA A 257 -12.52 45.69 -18.55
N SER A 258 -11.89 45.78 -17.38
CA SER A 258 -12.51 45.41 -16.09
C SER A 258 -13.73 46.26 -15.77
N ALA A 259 -13.64 47.58 -15.94
CA ALA A 259 -14.77 48.51 -15.75
C ALA A 259 -15.92 48.22 -16.73
N ASN A 260 -15.64 47.98 -18.00
CA ASN A 260 -16.68 47.62 -18.99
C ASN A 260 -17.35 46.28 -18.68
N ILE A 261 -16.63 45.29 -18.14
CA ILE A 261 -17.23 44.04 -17.66
C ILE A 261 -18.18 44.32 -16.48
N ILE A 262 -17.75 45.13 -15.50
CA ILE A 262 -18.54 45.50 -14.32
C ILE A 262 -19.82 46.27 -14.72
N LYS A 263 -19.71 47.25 -15.61
CA LYS A 263 -20.87 47.99 -16.15
C LYS A 263 -21.86 47.05 -16.84
N ARG A 264 -21.36 46.11 -17.66
CA ARG A 264 -22.21 45.17 -18.39
C ARG A 264 -22.90 44.17 -17.47
N THR A 265 -22.26 43.72 -16.38
CA THR A 265 -22.92 42.83 -15.40
C THR A 265 -23.93 43.58 -14.53
N LEU A 266 -23.64 44.80 -14.08
CA LEU A 266 -24.58 45.61 -13.31
C LEU A 266 -25.79 46.05 -14.15
N SER A 267 -25.58 46.42 -15.41
CA SER A 267 -26.65 46.73 -16.37
C SER A 267 -27.59 45.54 -16.61
N ASN A 268 -27.07 44.31 -16.66
CA ASN A 268 -27.91 43.08 -16.71
C ASN A 268 -28.79 42.89 -15.46
N PHE A 269 -28.46 43.51 -14.32
CA PHE A 269 -29.29 43.54 -13.11
C PHE A 269 -30.13 44.83 -12.98
N GLY A 270 -30.16 45.69 -14.00
CA GLY A 270 -30.90 46.96 -13.98
C GLY A 270 -30.25 48.05 -13.13
N ILE A 271 -28.97 47.91 -12.80
CA ILE A 271 -28.19 48.89 -12.01
C ILE A 271 -27.30 49.67 -12.98
N ASP A 272 -27.54 50.97 -13.12
CA ASP A 272 -26.76 51.85 -13.98
C ASP A 272 -25.55 52.44 -13.24
N VAL A 273 -24.41 52.59 -13.94
CA VAL A 273 -23.10 52.95 -13.37
C VAL A 273 -22.17 53.61 -14.40
N GLU A 274 -21.62 54.77 -14.03
CA GLU A 274 -20.61 55.54 -14.80
C GLU A 274 -19.16 55.04 -14.62
#